data_AF-A0A831XUL9-F1
#
_entry.id   AF-A0A831XUL9-F1
#
_cell.length_a   1.000
_cell.length_b   1.000
_cell.length_c   1.000
_cell.angle_alpha   90.00
_cell.angle_beta   90.00
_cell.angle_gamma   90.00
#
_symmetry.space_group_name_H-M   'P 1'
#
loop_
_entity.id
_entity.type
_entity.pdbx_description
1 polymer ?
#
loop_
_entity_poly.entity_id
_entity_poly.type
_entity_poly.pdbx_seq_one_letter_code
_entity_poly.pdbx_strand_id
1 'polypeptide(L)'
;MATSGKWLSGKRISPPPVRPGLGVRELVDQAFLAYNAGRLREACRLFAEKILEPDVTVGMTLSGALTPAGLGCSSLAPLIRAGMVDWIVSTGANLYHDTHFALGMALHAGSPFADDRALRDAQVVRIYDVLFSYDVLLDTDHFYRELVQASEFQRTMGTAEFHYLAGKYLAARAKALGVHDLSILVAAYEAGVPVYTSSPGDSSIGMNVAASALSGNACRIDSSIDVNETAAIVYAATREGKSAVVLLGGGSPKNFALQTEPQIQEVLGLADEG
;
A
#
# COMPACT_ATOMS: atom_id res chain seq x y z
N MET A 1 17.79 46.85 7.02
CA MET A 1 16.38 46.51 7.26
C MET A 1 15.70 45.78 6.09
N ALA A 2 16.12 45.94 4.82
CA ALA A 2 15.50 45.25 3.68
C ALA A 2 15.72 43.72 3.63
N THR A 3 16.69 43.18 4.36
CA THR A 3 17.10 41.77 4.28
C THR A 3 16.29 40.81 5.15
N SER A 4 15.63 41.29 6.21
CA SER A 4 14.81 40.45 7.11
C SER A 4 13.44 40.11 6.53
N GLY A 5 12.91 40.93 5.62
CA GLY A 5 11.55 40.76 5.06
C GLY A 5 11.35 39.43 4.32
N LYS A 6 12.37 38.94 3.61
CA LYS A 6 12.32 37.63 2.93
C LYS A 6 12.10 36.48 3.92
N TRP A 7 12.75 36.53 5.08
CA TRP A 7 12.73 35.48 6.10
C TRP A 7 11.49 35.54 7.01
N LEU A 8 10.86 36.71 7.15
CA LEU A 8 9.66 36.94 7.95
C LEU A 8 8.36 36.97 7.12
N SER A 9 8.38 36.33 5.94
CA SER A 9 7.26 36.29 4.98
C SER A 9 6.23 35.19 5.26
N GLY A 10 6.55 34.24 6.15
CA GLY A 10 5.67 33.14 6.51
C GLY A 10 4.41 33.57 7.27
N LYS A 11 3.44 32.65 7.36
CA LYS A 11 2.21 32.88 8.13
C LYS A 11 2.57 33.21 9.58
N ARG A 12 2.09 34.36 10.07
CA ARG A 12 2.28 34.77 11.47
C ARG A 12 1.72 33.69 12.41
N ILE A 13 2.53 33.30 13.40
CA ILE A 13 2.12 32.35 14.44
C ILE A 13 1.18 33.06 15.42
N SER A 14 -0.10 32.99 15.12
CA SER A 14 -1.19 33.51 15.95
C SER A 14 -2.50 32.82 15.55
N PRO A 15 -2.60 31.48 15.71
CA PRO A 15 -3.82 30.77 15.37
C PRO A 15 -4.98 31.19 16.28
N PRO A 16 -6.24 31.12 15.82
CA PRO A 16 -7.39 31.33 16.69
C PRO A 16 -7.46 30.23 17.77
N PRO A 17 -8.12 30.50 18.92
CA PRO A 17 -8.36 29.47 19.93
C PRO A 17 -9.13 28.27 19.34
N VAL A 18 -8.70 27.07 19.69
CA VAL A 18 -9.44 25.84 19.36
C VAL A 18 -10.77 25.85 20.12
N ARG A 19 -11.88 25.71 19.39
CA ARG A 19 -13.24 25.79 19.93
C ARG A 19 -14.01 24.49 19.69
N PRO A 20 -15.05 24.20 20.50
CA PRO A 20 -15.97 23.11 20.21
C PRO A 20 -16.54 23.21 18.79
N GLY A 21 -16.63 22.07 18.10
CA GLY A 21 -17.14 21.98 16.73
C GLY A 21 -16.16 22.40 15.62
N LEU A 22 -14.88 22.66 15.94
CA LEU A 22 -13.85 22.90 14.91
C LEU A 22 -13.57 21.59 14.15
N GLY A 23 -13.75 21.61 12.83
CA GLY A 23 -13.48 20.44 11.98
C GLY A 23 -11.98 20.13 11.89
N VAL A 24 -11.64 18.86 11.63
CA VAL A 24 -10.24 18.39 11.51
C VAL A 24 -9.47 19.15 10.44
N ARG A 25 -10.11 19.44 9.29
CA ARG A 25 -9.50 20.26 8.23
C ARG A 25 -9.09 21.64 8.74
N GLU A 26 -10.01 22.34 9.41
CA GLU A 26 -9.73 23.68 9.95
C GLU A 26 -8.64 23.63 11.02
N LEU A 27 -8.64 22.60 11.87
CA LEU A 27 -7.59 22.39 12.87
C LEU A 27 -6.21 22.27 12.20
N VAL A 28 -6.09 21.42 11.18
CA VAL A 28 -4.83 21.24 10.43
C VAL A 28 -4.43 22.53 9.71
N ASP A 29 -5.35 23.19 9.01
CA ASP A 29 -5.02 24.38 8.21
C ASP A 29 -4.63 25.60 9.07
N GLN A 30 -5.24 25.75 10.24
CA GLN A 30 -5.13 26.96 11.05
C GLN A 30 -4.17 26.82 12.23
N ALA A 31 -4.16 25.68 12.93
CA ALA A 31 -3.42 25.51 14.19
C ALA A 31 -2.09 24.77 14.03
N PHE A 32 -1.96 23.88 13.04
CA PHE A 32 -0.75 23.08 12.85
C PHE A 32 0.33 23.87 12.08
N LEU A 33 0.86 24.91 12.71
CA LEU A 33 1.73 25.91 12.04
C LEU A 33 3.23 25.63 12.16
N ALA A 34 3.67 24.76 13.06
CA ALA A 34 5.09 24.52 13.35
C ALA A 34 5.37 23.08 13.80
N TYR A 35 6.65 22.69 13.79
CA TYR A 35 7.15 21.36 14.17
C TYR A 35 6.46 20.22 13.39
N ASN A 36 6.26 19.06 14.02
CA ASN A 36 5.65 17.89 13.38
C ASN A 36 4.22 18.15 12.93
N ALA A 37 3.47 18.97 13.66
CA ALA A 37 2.14 19.40 13.24
C ALA A 37 2.21 20.20 11.92
N GLY A 38 3.17 21.14 11.82
CA GLY A 38 3.46 21.88 10.58
C GLY A 38 3.81 20.97 9.41
N ARG A 39 4.61 19.93 9.63
CA ARG A 39 4.94 18.93 8.60
C ARG A 39 3.71 18.14 8.15
N LEU A 40 2.83 17.75 9.07
CA LEU A 40 1.56 17.09 8.72
C LEU A 40 0.67 18.02 7.88
N ARG A 41 0.53 19.29 8.27
CA ARG A 41 -0.20 20.29 7.49
C ARG A 41 0.37 20.44 6.08
N GLU A 42 1.69 20.53 5.95
CA GLU A 42 2.35 20.61 4.65
C GLU A 42 2.11 19.36 3.81
N ALA A 43 2.18 18.16 4.40
CA ALA A 43 1.88 16.91 3.69
C ALA A 43 0.41 16.86 3.21
N CYS A 44 -0.55 17.26 4.05
CA CYS A 44 -1.96 17.34 3.65
C CYS A 44 -2.17 18.31 2.48
N ARG A 45 -1.53 19.48 2.51
CA ARG A 45 -1.63 20.47 1.44
C ARG A 45 -0.90 20.03 0.17
N LEU A 46 0.28 19.44 0.29
CA LEU A 46 1.01 18.89 -0.84
C LEU A 46 0.17 17.81 -1.54
N PHE A 47 -0.41 16.91 -0.76
CA PHE A 47 -1.28 15.87 -1.28
C PHE A 47 -2.49 16.48 -2.01
N ALA A 48 -3.28 17.31 -1.31
CA ALA A 48 -4.53 17.84 -1.84
C ALA A 48 -4.39 18.92 -2.93
N GLU A 49 -3.34 19.75 -2.88
CA GLU A 49 -3.18 20.94 -3.74
C GLU A 49 -2.18 20.72 -4.88
N LYS A 50 -1.44 19.61 -4.89
CA LYS A 50 -0.43 19.34 -5.93
C LYS A 50 -0.42 17.90 -6.42
N ILE A 51 -0.47 16.91 -5.53
CA ILE A 51 -0.38 15.49 -5.93
C ILE A 51 -1.67 15.04 -6.62
N LEU A 52 -2.83 15.53 -6.18
CA LEU A 52 -4.13 15.19 -6.77
C LEU A 52 -4.54 16.09 -7.95
N GLU A 53 -3.61 16.83 -8.55
CA GLU A 53 -3.88 17.58 -9.78
C GLU A 53 -4.04 16.62 -10.97
N PRO A 54 -4.87 16.93 -11.98
CA PRO A 54 -5.22 15.99 -13.05
C PRO A 54 -4.07 15.49 -13.92
N ASP A 55 -2.94 16.21 -13.96
CA ASP A 55 -1.76 15.88 -14.77
C ASP A 55 -0.68 15.11 -13.99
N VAL A 56 -1.01 14.59 -12.81
CA VAL A 56 -0.07 13.89 -11.93
C VAL A 56 -0.41 12.40 -11.86
N THR A 57 0.55 11.55 -12.22
CA THR A 57 0.49 10.12 -11.94
C THR A 57 0.98 9.84 -10.52
N VAL A 58 0.14 9.22 -9.70
CA VAL A 58 0.35 9.04 -8.26
C VAL A 58 0.68 7.58 -7.92
N GLY A 59 1.94 7.33 -7.59
CA GLY A 59 2.38 6.10 -6.96
C GLY A 59 2.14 6.11 -5.44
N MET A 60 1.94 4.94 -4.85
CA MET A 60 1.86 4.81 -3.39
C MET A 60 2.67 3.61 -2.91
N THR A 61 3.42 3.76 -1.81
CA THR A 61 4.15 2.64 -1.20
C THR A 61 3.58 2.26 0.15
N LEU A 62 3.41 0.96 0.41
CA LEU A 62 2.84 0.43 1.65
C LEU A 62 3.87 -0.47 2.35
N SER A 63 4.31 -0.06 3.54
CA SER A 63 5.25 -0.84 4.36
C SER A 63 4.84 -0.82 5.83
N GLY A 64 5.44 -1.69 6.64
CA GLY A 64 4.98 -1.94 8.01
C GLY A 64 3.67 -2.74 8.03
N ALA A 65 2.88 -2.59 9.09
CA ALA A 65 1.66 -3.36 9.33
C ALA A 65 0.41 -2.49 9.12
N LEU A 66 0.23 -1.92 7.93
CA LEU A 66 -0.85 -0.96 7.65
C LEU A 66 -2.20 -1.66 7.47
N THR A 67 -2.25 -2.69 6.63
CA THR A 67 -3.49 -3.44 6.37
C THR A 67 -4.00 -4.18 7.60
N PRO A 68 -3.21 -4.93 8.40
CA PRO A 68 -3.73 -5.56 9.62
C PRO A 68 -4.16 -4.53 10.69
N ALA A 69 -3.62 -3.31 10.67
CA ALA A 69 -4.07 -2.22 11.54
C ALA A 69 -5.38 -1.55 11.05
N GLY A 70 -6.01 -2.06 9.98
CA GLY A 70 -7.27 -1.56 9.45
C GLY A 70 -7.15 -0.36 8.52
N LEU A 71 -5.93 0.12 8.20
CA LEU A 71 -5.76 1.27 7.29
C LEU A 71 -6.13 0.92 5.83
N GLY A 72 -6.09 -0.38 5.48
CA GLY A 72 -6.55 -0.90 4.20
C GLY A 72 -8.01 -0.51 3.93
N CYS A 73 -8.90 -0.88 4.84
CA CYS A 73 -10.34 -0.61 4.72
C CYS A 73 -10.71 0.85 5.02
N SER A 74 -10.08 1.47 6.02
CA SER A 74 -10.51 2.79 6.49
C SER A 74 -10.10 3.92 5.55
N SER A 75 -8.98 3.76 4.85
CA SER A 75 -8.31 4.87 4.18
C SER A 75 -7.81 4.52 2.78
N LEU A 76 -7.09 3.41 2.62
CA LEU A 76 -6.42 3.09 1.36
C LEU A 76 -7.41 2.67 0.26
N ALA A 77 -8.33 1.74 0.55
CA ALA A 77 -9.35 1.33 -0.40
C ALA A 77 -10.26 2.50 -0.87
N PRO A 78 -10.73 3.40 0.02
CA PRO A 78 -11.42 4.63 -0.41
C PRO A 78 -10.60 5.52 -1.36
N LEU A 79 -9.30 5.71 -1.11
CA LEU A 79 -8.42 6.51 -1.99
C LEU A 79 -8.27 5.87 -3.37
N ILE A 80 -8.07 4.55 -3.42
CA ILE A 80 -7.97 3.79 -4.68
C ILE A 80 -9.26 3.95 -5.49
N ARG A 81 -10.42 3.74 -4.88
CA ARG A 81 -11.72 3.84 -5.59
C ARG A 81 -12.07 5.25 -6.03
N ALA A 82 -11.56 6.25 -5.33
CA ALA A 82 -11.71 7.65 -5.72
C ALA A 82 -10.77 8.06 -6.87
N GLY A 83 -9.92 7.15 -7.38
CA GLY A 83 -8.96 7.44 -8.44
C GLY A 83 -7.79 8.31 -7.97
N MET A 84 -7.45 8.27 -6.68
CA MET A 84 -6.37 9.07 -6.10
C MET A 84 -5.02 8.34 -6.08
N VAL A 85 -4.96 7.13 -6.62
CA VAL A 85 -3.78 6.26 -6.65
C VAL A 85 -3.77 5.51 -7.98
N ASP A 86 -2.68 5.65 -8.73
CA ASP A 86 -2.55 5.06 -10.06
C ASP A 86 -1.76 3.74 -10.05
N TRP A 87 -0.83 3.56 -9.10
CA TRP A 87 -0.10 2.31 -8.91
C TRP A 87 0.44 2.18 -7.48
N ILE A 88 0.62 0.94 -7.02
CA ILE A 88 1.02 0.64 -5.63
C ILE A 88 2.25 -0.27 -5.61
N VAL A 89 3.18 0.00 -4.69
CA VAL A 89 4.22 -0.95 -4.28
C VAL A 89 4.02 -1.31 -2.81
N SER A 90 3.83 -2.58 -2.50
CA SER A 90 3.54 -3.04 -1.14
C SER A 90 4.57 -4.08 -0.67
N THR A 91 4.64 -4.31 0.65
CA THR A 91 5.20 -5.57 1.14
C THR A 91 4.20 -6.70 0.89
N GLY A 92 4.70 -7.91 0.61
CA GLY A 92 3.81 -9.07 0.48
C GLY A 92 3.03 -9.35 1.76
N ALA A 93 3.58 -8.98 2.93
CA ALA A 93 2.87 -9.06 4.21
C ALA A 93 1.61 -8.18 4.26
N ASN A 94 1.66 -6.92 3.78
CA ASN A 94 0.44 -6.09 3.75
C ASN A 94 -0.61 -6.72 2.82
N LEU A 95 -0.21 -7.24 1.66
CA LEU A 95 -1.14 -7.86 0.71
C LEU A 95 -1.71 -9.18 1.23
N TYR A 96 -0.89 -9.98 1.92
CA TYR A 96 -1.36 -11.19 2.59
C TYR A 96 -2.34 -10.86 3.72
N HIS A 97 -1.99 -9.90 4.57
CA HIS A 97 -2.85 -9.55 5.69
C HIS A 97 -4.14 -8.85 5.27
N ASP A 98 -4.14 -8.17 4.13
CA ASP A 98 -5.33 -7.61 3.50
C ASP A 98 -6.36 -8.70 3.11
N THR A 99 -5.87 -9.86 2.66
CA THR A 99 -6.71 -10.98 2.24
C THR A 99 -7.62 -11.49 3.36
N HIS A 100 -7.19 -11.45 4.63
CA HIS A 100 -8.05 -11.81 5.77
C HIS A 100 -9.38 -11.07 5.72
N PHE A 101 -9.34 -9.77 5.43
CA PHE A 101 -10.53 -8.94 5.38
C PHE A 101 -11.44 -9.30 4.21
N ALA A 102 -10.89 -9.57 3.02
CA ALA A 102 -11.67 -10.03 1.87
C ALA A 102 -12.32 -11.41 2.09
N LEU A 103 -11.68 -12.26 2.91
CA LEU A 103 -12.20 -13.57 3.29
C LEU A 103 -13.16 -13.52 4.49
N GLY A 104 -13.49 -12.33 5.01
CA GLY A 104 -14.40 -12.14 6.14
C GLY A 104 -13.84 -12.59 7.49
N MET A 105 -12.51 -12.70 7.60
CA MET A 105 -11.81 -13.11 8.81
C MET A 105 -11.58 -11.89 9.73
N ALA A 106 -11.66 -12.12 11.04
CA ALA A 106 -11.58 -11.06 12.03
C ALA A 106 -10.17 -10.93 12.62
N LEU A 107 -9.70 -9.67 12.69
CA LEU A 107 -8.53 -9.24 13.45
C LEU A 107 -9.01 -8.32 14.57
N HIS A 108 -8.33 -8.35 15.71
CA HIS A 108 -8.72 -7.65 16.92
C HIS A 108 -7.59 -6.79 17.47
N ALA A 109 -7.92 -5.60 17.98
CA ALA A 109 -6.98 -4.83 18.78
C ALA A 109 -6.64 -5.59 20.07
N GLY A 110 -5.36 -5.62 20.39
CA GLY A 110 -4.79 -6.26 21.57
C GLY A 110 -3.88 -5.31 22.34
N SER A 111 -2.88 -5.89 23.01
CA SER A 111 -1.90 -5.14 23.79
C SER A 111 -0.49 -5.50 23.32
N PRO A 112 0.42 -4.52 23.17
CA PRO A 112 1.82 -4.82 22.87
C PRO A 112 2.52 -5.55 24.02
N PHE A 113 1.92 -5.53 25.22
CA PHE A 113 2.43 -6.15 26.45
C PHE A 113 1.83 -7.54 26.74
N ALA A 114 1.09 -8.13 25.80
CA ALA A 114 0.58 -9.49 25.95
C ALA A 114 1.73 -10.52 26.01
N ASP A 115 1.56 -11.59 26.79
CA ASP A 115 2.55 -12.68 26.91
C ASP A 115 2.45 -13.63 25.71
N ASP A 116 3.51 -13.66 24.89
CA ASP A 116 3.62 -14.53 23.72
C ASP A 116 3.45 -16.03 24.03
N ARG A 117 3.81 -16.47 25.25
CA ARG A 117 3.65 -17.87 25.66
C ARG A 117 2.17 -18.20 25.83
N ALA A 118 1.44 -17.34 26.54
CA ALA A 118 0.01 -17.49 26.73
C ALA A 118 -0.75 -17.38 25.39
N LEU A 119 -0.36 -16.44 24.52
CA LEU A 119 -0.93 -16.33 23.18
C LEU A 119 -0.69 -17.59 22.35
N ARG A 120 0.52 -18.14 22.36
CA ARG A 120 0.85 -19.39 21.66
C ARG A 120 0.04 -20.58 22.18
N ASP A 121 -0.07 -20.73 23.49
CA ASP A 121 -0.87 -21.81 24.11
C ASP A 121 -2.35 -21.69 23.74
N ALA A 122 -2.85 -20.46 23.61
CA ALA A 122 -4.21 -20.15 23.15
C ALA A 122 -4.39 -20.17 21.62
N GLN A 123 -3.35 -20.51 20.85
CA GLN A 123 -3.37 -20.48 19.38
C GLN A 123 -3.75 -19.10 18.81
N VAL A 124 -3.28 -18.03 19.45
CA VAL A 124 -3.44 -16.64 19.01
C VAL A 124 -2.13 -16.15 18.41
N VAL A 125 -2.21 -15.61 17.21
CA VAL A 125 -1.10 -14.95 16.52
C VAL A 125 -1.20 -13.45 16.78
N ARG A 126 -0.03 -12.80 16.88
CA ARG A 126 0.02 -11.34 16.98
C ARG A 126 0.90 -10.69 15.93
N ILE A 127 0.51 -9.49 15.55
CA ILE A 127 1.33 -8.50 14.85
C ILE A 127 1.34 -7.27 15.76
N TYR A 128 2.38 -7.17 16.60
CA TYR A 128 2.47 -6.15 17.66
C TYR A 128 1.25 -6.16 18.59
N ASP A 129 0.32 -5.23 18.42
CA ASP A 129 -0.92 -5.06 19.17
C ASP A 129 -2.18 -5.42 18.35
N VAL A 130 -2.03 -6.18 17.26
CA VAL A 130 -3.12 -6.79 16.50
C VAL A 130 -3.11 -8.31 16.74
N LEU A 131 -4.26 -8.89 17.07
CA LEU A 131 -4.43 -10.30 17.44
C LEU A 131 -5.44 -11.00 16.53
N PHE A 132 -5.20 -12.28 16.21
CA PHE A 132 -6.13 -13.12 15.46
C PHE A 132 -5.86 -14.60 15.72
N SER A 133 -6.85 -15.46 15.44
CA SER A 133 -6.70 -16.92 15.59
C SER A 133 -5.65 -17.46 14.63
N TYR A 134 -4.90 -18.48 15.04
CA TYR A 134 -3.98 -19.20 14.16
C TYR A 134 -4.68 -19.77 12.91
N ASP A 135 -5.95 -20.18 13.03
CA ASP A 135 -6.75 -20.70 11.91
C ASP A 135 -6.89 -19.69 10.76
N VAL A 136 -6.88 -18.39 11.06
CA VAL A 136 -6.95 -17.32 10.07
C VAL A 136 -5.74 -17.37 9.10
N LEU A 137 -4.55 -17.73 9.60
CA LEU A 137 -3.38 -17.95 8.73
C LEU A 137 -3.55 -19.19 7.87
N LEU A 138 -3.99 -20.30 8.49
CA LEU A 138 -4.11 -21.59 7.81
C LEU A 138 -5.12 -21.51 6.66
N ASP A 139 -6.25 -20.85 6.88
CA ASP A 139 -7.30 -20.67 5.89
C ASP A 139 -6.86 -19.74 4.76
N THR A 140 -6.12 -18.68 5.08
CA THR A 140 -5.56 -17.76 4.07
C THR A 140 -4.48 -18.45 3.24
N ASP A 141 -3.61 -19.25 3.87
CA ASP A 141 -2.63 -20.05 3.16
C ASP A 141 -3.31 -21.10 2.27
N HIS A 142 -4.39 -21.72 2.75
CA HIS A 142 -5.18 -22.64 1.93
C HIS A 142 -5.76 -21.94 0.70
N PHE A 143 -6.34 -20.74 0.87
CA PHE A 143 -6.81 -19.93 -0.24
C PHE A 143 -5.71 -19.72 -1.29
N TYR A 144 -4.51 -19.29 -0.89
CA TYR A 144 -3.43 -19.07 -1.86
C TYR A 144 -2.93 -20.37 -2.50
N ARG A 145 -2.86 -21.48 -1.76
CA ARG A 145 -2.50 -22.79 -2.34
C ARG A 145 -3.49 -23.24 -3.41
N GLU A 146 -4.78 -23.04 -3.20
CA GLU A 146 -5.82 -23.35 -4.18
C GLU A 146 -5.76 -22.38 -5.36
N LEU A 147 -5.66 -21.08 -5.09
CA LEU A 147 -5.59 -20.01 -6.09
C LEU A 147 -4.49 -20.29 -7.11
N VAL A 148 -3.28 -20.60 -6.65
CA VAL A 148 -2.14 -20.81 -7.55
C VAL A 148 -2.26 -22.09 -8.38
N GLN A 149 -3.20 -23.01 -8.10
CA GLN A 149 -3.47 -24.16 -8.99
C GLN A 149 -4.32 -23.78 -10.20
N ALA A 150 -5.03 -22.65 -10.17
CA ALA A 150 -5.89 -22.23 -11.27
C ALA A 150 -5.05 -22.00 -12.55
N SER A 151 -5.65 -22.28 -13.71
CA SER A 151 -4.96 -22.27 -15.00
C SER A 151 -4.33 -20.91 -15.34
N GLU A 152 -4.96 -19.81 -14.92
CA GLU A 152 -4.45 -18.43 -15.14
C GLU A 152 -3.09 -18.19 -14.46
N PHE A 153 -2.78 -18.95 -13.39
CA PHE A 153 -1.53 -18.88 -12.62
C PHE A 153 -0.45 -19.86 -13.11
N GLN A 154 -0.76 -20.79 -14.02
CA GLN A 154 0.20 -21.81 -14.48
C GLN A 154 1.18 -21.26 -15.53
N ARG A 155 1.86 -20.15 -15.20
CA ARG A 155 2.83 -19.45 -16.05
C ARG A 155 3.73 -18.53 -15.22
N THR A 156 4.73 -17.97 -15.88
CA THR A 156 5.52 -16.84 -15.35
C THR A 156 4.75 -15.53 -15.50
N MET A 157 4.78 -14.69 -14.47
CA MET A 157 4.16 -13.35 -14.45
C MET A 157 4.89 -12.40 -13.50
N GLY A 158 4.63 -11.09 -13.64
CA GLY A 158 5.00 -10.09 -12.64
C GLY A 158 4.08 -10.15 -11.42
N THR A 159 4.41 -9.42 -10.36
CA THR A 159 3.55 -9.35 -9.17
C THR A 159 2.30 -8.52 -9.40
N ALA A 160 2.33 -7.47 -10.21
CA ALA A 160 1.11 -6.70 -10.52
C ALA A 160 0.03 -7.58 -11.16
N GLU A 161 0.41 -8.40 -12.13
CA GLU A 161 -0.49 -9.36 -12.76
C GLU A 161 -0.98 -10.42 -11.77
N PHE A 162 -0.08 -10.98 -10.95
CA PHE A 162 -0.47 -11.92 -9.89
C PHE A 162 -1.51 -11.33 -8.93
N HIS A 163 -1.29 -10.11 -8.45
CA HIS A 163 -2.18 -9.44 -7.50
C HIS A 163 -3.49 -8.99 -8.15
N TYR A 164 -3.48 -8.62 -9.43
CA TYR A 164 -4.71 -8.37 -10.19
C TYR A 164 -5.58 -9.63 -10.27
N LEU A 165 -4.98 -10.78 -10.61
CA LEU A 165 -5.69 -12.06 -10.62
C LEU A 165 -6.16 -12.44 -9.22
N ALA A 166 -5.32 -12.32 -8.19
CA ALA A 166 -5.73 -12.58 -6.81
C ALA A 166 -6.92 -11.69 -6.41
N GLY A 167 -6.88 -10.40 -6.72
CA GLY A 167 -7.95 -9.43 -6.47
C GLY A 167 -9.27 -9.83 -7.15
N LYS A 168 -9.25 -10.37 -8.37
CA LYS A 168 -10.43 -10.93 -9.07
C LYS A 168 -11.10 -12.04 -8.26
N TYR A 169 -10.32 -13.02 -7.77
CA TYR A 169 -10.87 -14.13 -6.97
C TYR A 169 -11.34 -13.67 -5.59
N LEU A 170 -10.62 -12.74 -4.96
CA LEU A 170 -11.00 -12.13 -3.69
C LEU A 170 -12.30 -11.32 -3.82
N ALA A 171 -12.48 -10.55 -4.90
CA ALA A 171 -13.70 -9.79 -5.14
C ALA A 171 -14.91 -10.72 -5.29
N ALA A 172 -14.77 -11.82 -6.03
CA ALA A 172 -15.80 -12.84 -6.17
C ALA A 172 -16.13 -13.50 -4.82
N ARG A 173 -15.12 -13.82 -4.01
CA ARG A 173 -15.29 -14.42 -2.69
C ARG A 173 -15.95 -13.47 -1.70
N ALA A 174 -15.49 -12.22 -1.62
CA ALA A 174 -16.06 -11.18 -0.77
C ALA A 174 -17.54 -10.96 -1.08
N LYS A 175 -17.90 -10.90 -2.38
CA LYS A 175 -19.29 -10.83 -2.83
C LYS A 175 -20.12 -12.02 -2.37
N ALA A 176 -19.59 -13.24 -2.49
CA ALA A 176 -20.28 -14.45 -2.03
C ALA A 176 -20.50 -14.50 -0.51
N LEU A 177 -19.58 -13.89 0.26
CA LEU A 177 -19.65 -13.79 1.72
C LEU A 177 -20.46 -12.58 2.21
N GLY A 178 -20.87 -11.66 1.33
CA GLY A 178 -21.52 -10.40 1.72
C GLY A 178 -20.57 -9.43 2.44
N VAL A 179 -19.27 -9.54 2.19
CA VAL A 179 -18.23 -8.66 2.75
C VAL A 179 -17.95 -7.53 1.76
N HIS A 180 -17.98 -6.28 2.23
CA HIS A 180 -17.82 -5.10 1.40
C HIS A 180 -16.72 -4.17 1.95
N ASP A 181 -15.96 -3.55 1.04
CA ASP A 181 -15.09 -2.41 1.33
C ASP A 181 -13.92 -2.62 2.28
N LEU A 182 -13.45 -3.85 2.46
CA LEU A 182 -12.39 -4.12 3.43
C LEU A 182 -10.98 -4.36 2.88
N SER A 183 -10.83 -4.59 1.57
CA SER A 183 -9.57 -5.07 0.98
C SER A 183 -9.01 -4.13 -0.09
N ILE A 184 -7.71 -3.84 0.01
CA ILE A 184 -6.96 -3.07 -0.99
C ILE A 184 -6.79 -3.85 -2.30
N LEU A 185 -6.62 -5.18 -2.25
CA LEU A 185 -6.51 -6.01 -3.47
C LEU A 185 -7.83 -6.04 -4.25
N VAL A 186 -8.97 -6.09 -3.54
CA VAL A 186 -10.29 -5.98 -4.17
C VAL A 186 -10.48 -4.60 -4.78
N ALA A 187 -10.20 -3.52 -4.04
CA ALA A 187 -10.34 -2.16 -4.54
C ALA A 187 -9.43 -1.89 -5.76
N ALA A 188 -8.18 -2.39 -5.73
CA ALA A 188 -7.24 -2.24 -6.83
C ALA A 188 -7.67 -3.02 -8.07
N TYR A 189 -8.20 -4.23 -7.91
CA TYR A 189 -8.78 -4.99 -9.02
C TYR A 189 -9.96 -4.27 -9.66
N GLU A 190 -10.90 -3.75 -8.85
CA GLU A 190 -12.07 -3.00 -9.32
C GLU A 190 -11.69 -1.71 -10.07
N ALA A 191 -10.65 -1.03 -9.60
CA ALA A 191 -10.16 0.23 -10.17
C ALA A 191 -9.14 0.03 -11.31
N GLY A 192 -8.64 -1.18 -11.53
CA GLY A 192 -7.58 -1.45 -12.51
C GLY A 192 -6.19 -0.91 -12.09
N VAL A 193 -5.97 -0.71 -10.80
CA VAL A 193 -4.69 -0.19 -10.26
C VAL A 193 -3.70 -1.34 -10.07
N PRO A 194 -2.52 -1.34 -10.73
CA PRO A 194 -1.50 -2.37 -10.55
C PRO A 194 -0.87 -2.32 -9.16
N VAL A 195 -0.70 -3.49 -8.55
CA VAL A 195 -0.12 -3.65 -7.20
C VAL A 195 1.13 -4.52 -7.26
N TYR A 196 2.28 -3.89 -7.12
CA TYR A 196 3.58 -4.53 -7.12
C TYR A 196 3.99 -4.97 -5.70
N THR A 197 4.86 -5.97 -5.61
CA THR A 197 5.55 -6.34 -4.36
C THR A 197 7.05 -6.36 -4.56
N SER A 198 7.75 -5.53 -3.79
CA SER A 198 9.19 -5.33 -3.94
C SER A 198 10.05 -6.53 -3.50
N SER A 199 9.47 -7.48 -2.77
CA SER A 199 10.15 -8.70 -2.31
C SER A 199 9.16 -9.88 -2.31
N PRO A 200 8.85 -10.47 -3.49
CA PRO A 200 7.73 -11.40 -3.65
C PRO A 200 7.86 -12.68 -2.79
N GLY A 201 9.10 -13.14 -2.56
CA GLY A 201 9.39 -14.29 -1.71
C GLY A 201 9.29 -14.03 -0.20
N ASP A 202 9.22 -12.76 0.22
CA ASP A 202 9.21 -12.35 1.63
C ASP A 202 7.78 -12.14 2.15
N SER A 203 6.95 -13.18 2.04
CA SER A 203 5.59 -13.23 2.57
C SER A 203 5.01 -14.63 2.52
N SER A 204 3.92 -14.87 3.26
CA SER A 204 3.16 -16.12 3.16
C SER A 204 2.62 -16.39 1.74
N ILE A 205 2.33 -15.35 0.94
CA ILE A 205 2.00 -15.52 -0.49
C ILE A 205 3.16 -16.22 -1.22
N GLY A 206 4.36 -15.65 -1.10
CA GLY A 206 5.58 -16.22 -1.68
C GLY A 206 5.89 -17.62 -1.17
N MET A 207 5.68 -17.88 0.13
CA MET A 207 5.85 -19.22 0.73
C MET A 207 4.90 -20.25 0.10
N ASN A 208 3.63 -19.91 -0.13
CA ASN A 208 2.67 -20.83 -0.75
C ASN A 208 2.97 -21.08 -2.24
N VAL A 209 3.45 -20.06 -2.96
CA VAL A 209 3.96 -20.22 -4.35
C VAL A 209 5.17 -21.15 -4.36
N ALA A 210 6.14 -20.93 -3.46
CA ALA A 210 7.35 -21.75 -3.37
C ALA A 210 7.04 -23.22 -3.00
N ALA A 211 6.14 -23.45 -2.05
CA ALA A 211 5.69 -24.79 -1.69
C ALA A 211 5.01 -25.49 -2.88
N SER A 212 4.13 -24.78 -3.59
CA SER A 212 3.42 -25.34 -4.76
C SER A 212 4.38 -25.67 -5.91
N ALA A 213 5.47 -24.91 -6.07
CA ALA A 213 6.48 -25.19 -7.07
C ALA A 213 7.17 -26.56 -6.86
N LEU A 214 7.37 -26.98 -5.60
CA LEU A 214 7.91 -28.31 -5.27
C LEU A 214 6.97 -29.45 -5.69
N SER A 215 5.67 -29.17 -5.81
CA SER A 215 4.65 -30.11 -6.29
C SER A 215 4.41 -30.04 -7.81
N GLY A 216 5.26 -29.32 -8.55
CA GLY A 216 5.19 -29.23 -10.01
C GLY A 216 4.31 -28.09 -10.55
N ASN A 217 3.78 -27.21 -9.69
CA ASN A 217 3.03 -26.04 -10.13
C ASN A 217 3.92 -25.09 -10.95
N ALA A 218 3.40 -24.52 -12.03
CA ALA A 218 4.13 -23.68 -12.98
C ALA A 218 4.08 -22.17 -12.67
N CYS A 219 3.38 -21.74 -11.62
CA CYS A 219 3.32 -20.35 -11.18
C CYS A 219 4.71 -19.85 -10.80
N ARG A 220 5.25 -18.88 -11.55
CA ARG A 220 6.55 -18.26 -11.30
C ARG A 220 6.41 -16.75 -11.29
N ILE A 221 7.05 -16.11 -10.31
CA ILE A 221 7.13 -14.65 -10.25
C ILE A 221 8.47 -14.21 -10.83
N ASP A 222 8.42 -13.34 -11.84
CA ASP A 222 9.59 -12.67 -12.39
C ASP A 222 9.55 -11.19 -12.04
N SER A 223 10.37 -10.78 -11.07
CA SER A 223 10.48 -9.40 -10.63
C SER A 223 11.03 -8.45 -11.70
N SER A 224 11.66 -8.97 -12.75
CA SER A 224 12.17 -8.15 -13.86
C SER A 224 11.04 -7.49 -14.63
N ILE A 225 9.87 -8.15 -14.71
CA ILE A 225 8.64 -7.59 -15.29
C ILE A 225 8.24 -6.34 -14.48
N ASP A 226 8.17 -6.48 -13.16
CA ASP A 226 7.77 -5.38 -12.26
C ASP A 226 8.74 -4.19 -12.34
N VAL A 227 10.05 -4.44 -12.39
CA VAL A 227 11.07 -3.39 -12.52
C VAL A 227 10.88 -2.59 -13.81
N ASN A 228 10.64 -3.27 -14.93
CA ASN A 228 10.47 -2.61 -16.23
C ASN A 228 9.11 -1.90 -16.34
N GLU A 229 8.03 -2.49 -15.84
CA GLU A 229 6.69 -1.88 -15.86
C GLU A 229 6.64 -0.62 -15.00
N THR A 230 7.16 -0.66 -13.77
CA THR A 230 7.16 0.52 -12.89
C THR A 230 8.03 1.65 -13.45
N ALA A 231 9.18 1.33 -14.03
CA ALA A 231 9.99 2.30 -14.77
C ALA A 231 9.23 2.89 -15.97
N ALA A 232 8.52 2.06 -16.74
CA ALA A 232 7.73 2.54 -17.87
C ALA A 232 6.57 3.45 -17.44
N ILE A 233 5.90 3.17 -16.31
CA ILE A 233 4.86 4.04 -15.75
C ILE A 233 5.42 5.43 -15.44
N VAL A 234 6.53 5.50 -14.70
CA VAL A 234 7.15 6.78 -14.33
C VAL A 234 7.67 7.51 -15.57
N TYR A 235 8.35 6.81 -16.48
CA TYR A 235 8.86 7.38 -17.72
C TYR A 235 7.76 7.95 -18.62
N ALA A 236 6.58 7.32 -18.67
CA ALA A 236 5.44 7.85 -19.39
C ALA A 236 4.88 9.10 -18.69
N ALA A 237 4.75 9.07 -17.36
CA ALA A 237 4.21 10.16 -16.57
C ALA A 237 5.04 11.45 -16.70
N THR A 238 6.37 11.37 -16.69
CA THR A 238 7.24 12.56 -16.79
C THR A 238 7.24 13.18 -18.19
N ARG A 239 6.81 12.45 -19.21
CA ARG A 239 6.69 12.95 -20.60
C ARG A 239 5.35 13.60 -20.90
N GLU A 240 4.29 13.14 -20.27
CA GLU A 240 2.92 13.60 -20.51
C GLU A 240 2.40 14.54 -19.40
N GLY A 241 3.08 14.58 -18.26
CA GLY A 241 2.69 15.35 -17.09
C GLY A 241 3.75 15.31 -15.98
N LYS A 242 3.32 14.97 -14.77
CA LYS A 242 4.18 14.87 -13.58
C LYS A 242 4.01 13.51 -12.92
N SER A 243 5.03 13.09 -12.18
CA SER A 243 4.97 11.93 -11.28
C SER A 243 5.01 12.40 -9.82
N ALA A 244 4.26 11.72 -8.95
CA ALA A 244 4.32 11.89 -7.51
C ALA A 244 4.23 10.54 -6.81
N VAL A 245 4.85 10.44 -5.63
CA VAL A 245 4.77 9.22 -4.81
C VAL A 245 4.41 9.54 -3.36
N VAL A 246 3.43 8.81 -2.82
CA VAL A 246 3.05 8.86 -1.41
C VAL A 246 3.69 7.69 -0.67
N LEU A 247 4.66 7.99 0.19
CA LEU A 247 5.46 6.98 0.88
C LEU A 247 4.90 6.68 2.27
N LEU A 248 4.18 5.57 2.43
CA LEU A 248 3.72 5.10 3.73
C LEU A 248 4.73 4.12 4.34
N GLY A 249 5.63 4.68 5.15
CA GLY A 249 6.76 4.01 5.77
C GLY A 249 8.01 4.01 4.89
N GLY A 250 8.81 2.95 4.93
CA GLY A 250 10.12 2.88 4.28
C GLY A 250 10.45 1.50 3.75
N GLY A 251 11.72 1.12 3.87
CA GLY A 251 12.20 -0.21 3.48
C GLY A 251 12.08 -0.50 1.98
N SER A 252 11.83 -1.77 1.67
CA SER A 252 11.84 -2.31 0.31
C SER A 252 10.81 -1.63 -0.63
N PRO A 253 9.53 -1.41 -0.24
CA PRO A 253 8.57 -0.74 -1.13
C PRO A 253 8.98 0.67 -1.52
N LYS A 254 9.49 1.46 -0.57
CA LYS A 254 10.02 2.81 -0.82
C LYS A 254 11.20 2.77 -1.78
N ASN A 255 12.16 1.88 -1.55
CA ASN A 255 13.32 1.77 -2.44
C ASN A 255 12.91 1.32 -3.84
N PHE A 256 12.01 0.35 -3.96
CA PHE A 256 11.56 -0.17 -5.25
C PHE A 256 10.79 0.88 -6.06
N ALA A 257 9.96 1.70 -5.43
CA ALA A 257 9.28 2.79 -6.12
C ALA A 257 10.25 3.91 -6.56
N LEU A 258 11.31 4.19 -5.79
CA LEU A 258 12.29 5.23 -6.12
C LEU A 258 13.39 4.75 -7.08
N GLN A 259 13.55 3.43 -7.27
CA GLN A 259 14.56 2.89 -8.18
C GLN A 259 14.16 3.02 -9.66
N THR A 260 12.94 3.46 -9.96
CA THR A 260 12.51 3.75 -11.33
C THR A 260 13.43 4.76 -11.99
N GLU A 261 13.85 5.80 -11.24
CA GLU A 261 14.78 6.82 -11.73
C GLU A 261 16.14 6.25 -12.17
N PRO A 262 16.92 5.55 -11.31
CA PRO A 262 18.17 4.95 -11.75
C PRO A 262 17.96 3.87 -12.82
N GLN A 263 16.84 3.15 -12.83
CA GLN A 263 16.53 2.20 -13.90
C GLN A 263 16.38 2.91 -15.26
N ILE A 264 15.69 4.06 -15.31
CA ILE A 264 15.48 4.84 -16.53
C ILE A 264 16.80 5.51 -16.97
N GLN A 265 17.44 6.25 -16.08
CA GLN A 265 18.55 7.15 -16.43
C GLN A 265 19.89 6.42 -16.51
N GLU A 266 20.21 5.58 -15.52
CA GLU A 266 21.54 4.97 -15.38
C GLU A 266 21.63 3.62 -16.11
N VAL A 267 20.60 2.80 -16.01
CA VAL A 267 20.60 1.42 -16.57
C VAL A 267 20.16 1.42 -18.03
N LEU A 268 19.03 2.08 -18.35
CA LEU A 268 18.50 2.13 -19.71
C LEU A 268 19.08 3.30 -20.54
N GLY A 269 19.67 4.31 -19.91
CA GLY A 269 20.26 5.45 -20.58
C GLY A 269 19.24 6.34 -21.30
N LEU A 270 17.98 6.32 -20.85
CA LEU A 270 16.91 7.14 -21.44
C LEU A 270 16.98 8.56 -20.88
N ALA A 271 16.71 9.54 -21.73
CA ALA A 271 16.57 10.93 -21.30
C ALA A 271 15.27 11.10 -20.52
N ASP A 272 15.38 11.58 -19.28
CA ASP A 272 14.26 11.90 -18.38
C ASP A 272 14.48 13.28 -17.75
N GLU A 273 13.40 14.01 -17.47
CA GLU A 273 13.44 15.39 -16.97
C GLU A 273 13.08 15.53 -15.46
N GLY A 274 12.75 14.44 -14.74
CA GLY A 274 12.38 14.59 -13.32
C GLY A 274 12.29 13.34 -12.47
#